data_AF-A0AAW5RBF6-F1
#
_entry.id   AF-A0AAW5RBF6-F1
#
_cell.length_a   1.000
_cell.length_b   1.000
_cell.length_c   1.000
_cell.angle_alpha   90.00
_cell.angle_beta   90.00
_cell.angle_gamma   90.00
#
_symmetry.space_group_name_H-M   'P 1'
#
loop_
_entity.id
_entity.type
_entity.pdbx_description
1 polymer ?
#
loop_
_entity_poly.entity_id
_entity_poly.type
_entity_poly.pdbx_seq_one_letter_code
_entity_poly.pdbx_strand_id
1 'polypeptide(L)'
;MSKKQAKPKKSFKLSDRQQAKLTESSLRKFSDIIDQTIKLTNVEVGDQKNAKDRLKNSMITRVKKDYLSLTQHTYLLSIEVKSHEDWFKNQANYIFWSELFTYLQSHKIKCEYRINFYKELFDCLTKLEDENLFYLINKEILKRDKYHIPRIIYKTDFINYFKLPRNIFEI
;
A
#
# COMPACT_ATOMS: atom_id res chain seq x y z
N MET A 1 35.38 -27.76 -31.89
CA MET A 1 34.87 -26.37 -31.75
C MET A 1 34.12 -26.25 -30.43
N SER A 2 34.57 -25.39 -29.53
CA SER A 2 33.95 -25.16 -28.22
C SER A 2 32.64 -24.40 -28.39
N LYS A 3 31.53 -24.94 -27.87
CA LYS A 3 30.23 -24.26 -27.82
C LYS A 3 30.38 -23.05 -26.89
N LYS A 4 30.55 -21.85 -27.44
CA LYS A 4 30.42 -20.58 -26.71
C LYS A 4 29.03 -20.57 -26.07
N GLN A 5 28.95 -20.73 -24.75
CA GLN A 5 27.72 -20.47 -24.00
C GLN A 5 27.32 -19.02 -24.26
N ALA A 6 26.10 -18.81 -24.74
CA ALA A 6 25.53 -17.48 -24.89
C ALA A 6 25.54 -16.80 -23.51
N LYS A 7 26.07 -15.58 -23.43
CA LYS A 7 25.99 -14.76 -22.21
C LYS A 7 24.50 -14.64 -21.81
N PRO A 8 24.17 -14.71 -20.51
CA PRO A 8 22.80 -14.51 -20.08
C PRO A 8 22.29 -13.15 -20.57
N LYS A 9 21.06 -13.13 -21.11
CA LYS A 9 20.35 -11.89 -21.47
C LYS A 9 20.36 -10.95 -20.26
N LYS A 10 20.53 -9.64 -20.50
CA LYS A 10 20.48 -8.57 -19.48
C LYS A 10 19.47 -8.91 -18.38
N SER A 11 19.88 -8.83 -17.13
CA SER A 11 18.98 -9.08 -16.00
C SER A 11 17.75 -8.17 -16.12
N PHE A 12 16.56 -8.77 -16.17
CA PHE A 12 15.28 -8.06 -16.10
C PHE A 12 15.13 -7.23 -14.81
N LYS A 13 15.91 -7.58 -13.78
CA LYS A 13 15.96 -6.87 -12.50
C LYS A 13 16.69 -5.52 -12.64
N LEU A 14 16.04 -4.46 -12.16
CA LEU A 14 16.62 -3.13 -12.01
C LEU A 14 17.72 -3.10 -10.96
N SER A 15 18.67 -2.18 -11.10
CA SER A 15 19.66 -1.92 -10.05
C SER A 15 19.01 -1.46 -8.75
N ASP A 16 19.61 -1.73 -7.60
CA ASP A 16 19.05 -1.34 -6.29
C ASP A 16 18.86 0.18 -6.17
N ARG A 17 19.74 0.96 -6.80
CA ARG A 17 19.62 2.42 -6.89
C ARG A 17 18.36 2.84 -7.65
N GLN A 18 18.06 2.19 -8.78
CA GLN A 18 16.84 2.47 -9.55
C GLN A 18 15.59 2.02 -8.80
N GLN A 19 15.62 0.85 -8.16
CA GLN A 19 14.52 0.38 -7.32
C GLN A 19 14.20 1.38 -6.20
N ALA A 20 15.23 1.87 -5.49
CA ALA A 20 15.07 2.87 -4.44
C ALA A 20 14.45 4.17 -4.97
N LYS A 21 14.96 4.69 -6.09
CA LYS A 21 14.44 5.91 -6.73
C LYS A 21 12.96 5.78 -7.10
N LEU A 22 12.57 4.66 -7.73
CA LEU A 22 11.18 4.43 -8.13
C LEU A 22 10.24 4.18 -6.95
N THR A 23 10.72 3.50 -5.91
CA THR A 23 9.95 3.30 -4.67
C THR A 23 9.67 4.63 -3.99
N GLU A 24 10.72 5.44 -3.81
CA GLU A 24 10.60 6.74 -3.15
C GLU A 24 9.70 7.70 -3.94
N SER A 25 9.88 7.79 -5.27
CA SER A 25 9.05 8.65 -6.10
C SER A 25 7.58 8.24 -6.08
N SER A 26 7.30 6.94 -6.09
CA SER A 26 5.93 6.41 -6.08
C SER A 26 5.22 6.63 -4.74
N LEU A 27 5.96 6.58 -3.62
CA LEU A 27 5.40 6.81 -2.28
C LEU A 27 5.33 8.29 -1.90
N ARG A 28 6.08 9.18 -2.56
CA ARG A 28 6.18 10.61 -2.21
C ARG A 28 4.82 11.29 -2.10
N LYS A 29 3.89 10.97 -3.01
CA LYS A 29 2.55 11.56 -3.05
C LYS A 29 1.70 11.30 -1.81
N PHE A 30 2.07 10.31 -0.99
CA PHE A 30 1.36 9.95 0.23
C PHE A 30 1.95 10.57 1.49
N SER A 31 3.04 11.36 1.38
CA SER A 31 3.72 11.89 2.57
C SER A 31 2.79 12.76 3.42
N ASP A 32 1.92 13.56 2.80
CA ASP A 32 1.01 14.43 3.55
C ASP A 32 -0.05 13.64 4.32
N ILE A 33 -0.60 12.58 3.71
CA ILE A 33 -1.56 11.69 4.36
C ILE A 33 -0.91 10.97 5.55
N ILE A 34 0.33 10.51 5.40
CA ILE A 34 1.10 9.89 6.49
C ILE A 34 1.29 10.88 7.63
N ASP A 35 1.72 12.10 7.32
CA ASP A 35 2.01 13.13 8.31
C ASP A 35 0.76 13.55 9.08
N GLN A 36 -0.36 13.74 8.37
CA GLN A 36 -1.65 14.04 8.98
C GLN A 36 -2.14 12.87 9.85
N THR A 37 -2.08 11.64 9.34
CA THR A 37 -2.53 10.45 10.08
C THR A 37 -1.80 10.35 11.42
N ILE A 38 -0.47 10.50 11.41
CA ILE A 38 0.35 10.36 12.63
C ILE A 38 0.01 11.43 13.65
N LYS A 39 -0.15 12.69 13.23
CA LYS A 39 -0.55 13.80 14.12
C LYS A 39 -1.90 13.58 14.82
N LEU A 40 -2.81 12.89 14.13
CA LEU A 40 -4.15 12.58 14.60
C LEU A 40 -4.22 11.31 15.44
N THR A 41 -3.16 10.49 15.48
CA THR A 41 -3.08 9.35 16.40
C THR A 41 -2.73 9.78 17.82
N ASN A 42 -2.93 8.88 18.78
CA ASN A 42 -2.53 9.04 20.18
C ASN A 42 -1.01 8.93 20.43
N VAL A 43 -0.18 8.90 19.39
CA VAL A 43 1.29 8.88 19.55
C VAL A 43 1.76 10.21 20.15
N GLU A 44 2.61 10.13 21.17
CA GLU A 44 3.21 11.30 21.82
C GLU A 44 3.98 12.15 20.81
N VAL A 45 3.93 13.48 20.98
CA VAL A 45 4.54 14.43 20.04
C VAL A 45 6.03 14.16 19.83
N GLY A 46 6.76 13.76 20.88
CA GLY A 46 8.18 13.39 20.81
C GLY A 46 8.46 12.17 19.94
N ASP A 47 7.48 11.27 19.78
CA ASP A 47 7.62 10.01 19.04
C ASP A 47 7.02 10.03 17.63
N GLN A 48 6.32 11.10 17.24
CA GLN A 48 5.68 11.18 15.93
C GLN A 48 6.68 11.05 14.78
N LYS A 49 7.88 11.61 14.92
CA LYS A 49 8.96 11.44 13.93
C LYS A 49 9.35 9.97 13.78
N ASN A 50 9.53 9.27 14.89
CA ASN A 50 9.89 7.86 14.90
C ASN A 50 8.78 6.98 14.30
N ALA A 51 7.51 7.26 14.63
CA ALA A 51 6.37 6.56 14.07
C ALA A 51 6.30 6.76 12.54
N LYS A 52 6.55 7.98 12.07
CA LYS A 52 6.59 8.32 10.64
C LYS A 52 7.68 7.56 9.90
N ASP A 53 8.90 7.59 10.43
CA ASP A 53 10.03 6.93 9.80
C ASP A 53 9.83 5.41 9.77
N ARG A 54 9.29 4.83 10.84
CA ARG A 54 8.92 3.40 10.88
C ARG A 54 7.89 3.03 9.82
N LEU A 55 6.81 3.79 9.70
CA LEU A 55 5.76 3.51 8.70
C LEU A 55 6.30 3.63 7.27
N LYS A 56 7.07 4.69 6.97
CA LYS A 56 7.71 4.87 5.66
C LYS A 56 8.69 3.74 5.34
N ASN A 57 9.51 3.35 6.30
CA ASN A 57 10.47 2.25 6.12
C ASN A 57 9.78 0.90 5.91
N SER A 58 8.64 0.66 6.58
CA SER A 58 7.82 -0.54 6.35
C SER A 58 7.35 -0.61 4.89
N MET A 59 6.75 0.48 4.39
CA MET A 59 6.29 0.58 3.00
C MET A 59 7.42 0.36 1.99
N ILE A 60 8.56 1.04 2.16
CA ILE A 60 9.73 0.90 1.27
C ILE A 60 10.24 -0.55 1.27
N THR A 61 10.36 -1.15 2.46
CA THR A 61 10.86 -2.52 2.61
C THR A 61 9.94 -3.51 1.90
N ARG A 62 8.63 -3.36 2.06
CA ARG A 62 7.63 -4.26 1.47
C ARG A 62 7.59 -4.14 -0.06
N VAL A 63 7.59 -2.92 -0.62
CA VAL A 63 7.68 -2.71 -2.08
C VAL A 63 8.94 -3.38 -2.66
N LYS A 64 10.10 -3.20 -2.03
CA LYS A 64 11.35 -3.83 -2.49
C LYS A 64 11.32 -5.35 -2.38
N LYS A 65 10.76 -5.89 -1.29
CA LYS A 65 10.59 -7.34 -1.11
C LYS A 65 9.69 -7.94 -2.19
N ASP A 66 8.56 -7.29 -2.51
CA ASP A 66 7.64 -7.75 -3.53
C ASP A 66 8.26 -7.68 -4.93
N TYR A 67 9.08 -6.67 -5.20
CA TYR A 67 9.85 -6.57 -6.46
C TYR A 67 10.89 -7.69 -6.59
N LEU A 68 11.59 -8.00 -5.48
CA LEU A 68 12.55 -9.09 -5.46
C LEU A 68 11.86 -10.43 -5.74
N SER A 69 10.72 -10.69 -5.11
CA SER A 69 9.89 -11.88 -5.37
C SER A 69 9.47 -11.95 -6.84
N LEU A 70 8.93 -10.85 -7.39
CA LEU A 70 8.51 -10.75 -8.78
C LEU A 70 9.63 -11.12 -9.76
N THR A 71 10.84 -10.61 -9.51
CA THR A 71 12.00 -10.79 -10.40
C THR A 71 12.71 -12.15 -10.21
N GLN A 72 12.44 -12.85 -9.11
CA GLN A 72 12.97 -14.20 -8.85
C GLN A 72 12.08 -15.31 -9.44
N HIS A 73 10.77 -15.09 -9.56
CA HIS A 73 9.85 -16.07 -10.14
C HIS A 73 9.82 -15.95 -11.68
N THR A 74 10.72 -16.69 -12.35
CA THR A 74 10.93 -16.74 -13.80
C THR A 74 9.69 -17.06 -14.66
N TYR A 75 8.66 -17.70 -14.09
CA TYR A 75 7.42 -18.04 -14.81
C TYR A 75 6.46 -16.86 -14.98
N LEU A 76 6.63 -15.77 -14.23
CA LEU A 76 5.77 -14.57 -14.29
C LEU A 76 6.30 -13.51 -15.27
N LEU A 77 7.37 -13.80 -16.01
CA LEU A 77 7.96 -12.89 -16.99
C LEU A 77 7.05 -12.59 -18.20
N SER A 78 5.83 -13.12 -18.25
CA SER A 78 4.76 -12.60 -19.12
C SER A 78 4.29 -11.18 -18.73
N ILE A 79 4.93 -10.52 -17.76
CA ILE A 79 4.87 -9.06 -17.50
C ILE A 79 5.53 -8.25 -18.64
N GLU A 80 5.50 -8.75 -19.88
CA GLU A 80 5.94 -7.98 -21.05
C GLU A 80 5.05 -6.76 -21.34
N VAL A 81 3.94 -6.57 -20.61
CA VAL A 81 2.94 -5.52 -20.90
C VAL A 81 3.04 -4.27 -20.00
N LYS A 82 3.68 -4.32 -18.81
CA LYS A 82 3.77 -3.16 -17.90
C LYS A 82 5.21 -2.76 -17.60
N SER A 83 5.52 -1.46 -17.73
CA SER A 83 6.85 -0.94 -17.41
C SER A 83 7.18 -1.14 -15.92
N HIS A 84 8.47 -1.18 -15.57
CA HIS A 84 8.86 -1.20 -14.15
C HIS A 84 8.28 0.00 -13.40
N GLU A 85 8.21 1.17 -14.01
CA GLU A 85 7.65 2.37 -13.37
C GLU A 85 6.18 2.18 -13.02
N ASP A 86 5.38 1.63 -13.94
CA ASP A 86 3.96 1.37 -13.68
C ASP A 86 3.77 0.29 -12.62
N TRP A 87 4.65 -0.72 -12.61
CA TRP A 87 4.64 -1.72 -11.56
C TRP A 87 4.93 -1.09 -10.19
N PHE A 88 5.98 -0.28 -10.06
CA PHE A 88 6.33 0.39 -8.79
C PHE A 88 5.22 1.34 -8.34
N LYS A 89 4.59 2.10 -9.24
CA LYS A 89 3.45 2.98 -8.92
C LYS A 89 2.27 2.19 -8.37
N ASN A 90 1.87 1.12 -9.05
CA ASN A 90 0.74 0.29 -8.63
C ASN A 90 1.03 -0.42 -7.31
N GLN A 91 2.23 -0.99 -7.16
CA GLN A 91 2.62 -1.67 -5.93
C GLN A 91 2.71 -0.68 -4.76
N ALA A 92 3.29 0.50 -4.96
CA ALA A 92 3.36 1.52 -3.92
C ALA A 92 1.96 2.01 -3.49
N ASN A 93 1.00 2.14 -4.41
CA ASN A 93 -0.39 2.48 -4.07
C ASN A 93 -1.01 1.42 -3.15
N TYR A 94 -0.93 0.15 -3.56
CA TYR A 94 -1.48 -0.96 -2.77
C TYR A 94 -0.81 -1.06 -1.40
N ILE A 95 0.53 -1.02 -1.36
CA ILE A 95 1.29 -1.12 -0.12
C ILE A 95 1.02 0.06 0.80
N PHE A 96 0.89 1.28 0.26
CA PHE A 96 0.51 2.44 1.07
C PHE A 96 -0.79 2.20 1.84
N TRP A 97 -1.86 1.81 1.15
CA TRP A 97 -3.16 1.54 1.78
C TRP A 97 -3.10 0.36 2.76
N SER A 98 -2.36 -0.70 2.42
CA SER A 98 -2.18 -1.86 3.29
C SER A 98 -1.46 -1.53 4.60
N GLU A 99 -0.35 -0.81 4.52
CA GLU A 99 0.43 -0.40 5.69
C GLU A 99 -0.32 0.64 6.51
N LEU A 100 -1.00 1.60 5.86
CA LEU A 100 -1.82 2.59 6.56
C LEU A 100 -2.95 1.93 7.36
N PHE A 101 -3.67 0.99 6.75
CA PHE A 101 -4.76 0.27 7.42
C PHE A 101 -4.24 -0.55 8.60
N THR A 102 -3.09 -1.20 8.44
CA THR A 102 -2.43 -1.96 9.52
C THR A 102 -1.96 -1.04 10.65
N TYR A 103 -1.42 0.12 10.31
CA TYR A 103 -1.01 1.13 11.28
C TYR A 103 -2.20 1.63 12.10
N LEU A 104 -3.32 1.94 11.44
CA LEU A 104 -4.56 2.41 12.09
C LEU A 104 -5.27 1.34 12.95
N GLN A 105 -5.00 0.05 12.73
CA GLN A 105 -5.45 -1.02 13.64
C GLN A 105 -4.71 -1.00 14.98
N SER A 106 -3.43 -0.64 14.95
CA SER A 106 -2.55 -0.63 16.13
C SER A 106 -2.50 0.72 16.84
N HIS A 107 -2.85 1.81 16.14
CA HIS A 107 -2.79 3.17 16.66
C HIS A 107 -4.17 3.82 16.60
N LYS A 108 -4.68 4.19 17.77
CA LYS A 108 -5.98 4.86 17.87
C LYS A 108 -5.85 6.32 17.42
N ILE A 109 -6.81 6.74 16.59
CA ILE A 109 -7.06 8.16 16.32
C ILE A 109 -7.66 8.80 17.58
N LYS A 110 -7.23 10.02 17.90
CA LYS A 110 -7.78 10.81 19.01
C LYS A 110 -9.29 10.96 18.87
N CYS A 111 -10.01 10.89 19.98
CA CYS A 111 -11.47 10.76 19.99
C CYS A 111 -12.17 11.90 19.23
N GLU A 112 -11.68 13.13 19.39
CA GLU A 112 -12.23 14.34 18.79
C GLU A 112 -12.13 14.38 17.25
N TYR A 113 -11.19 13.64 16.66
CA TYR A 113 -10.99 13.60 15.20
C TYR A 113 -11.47 12.29 14.56
N ARG A 114 -11.76 11.27 15.36
CA ARG A 114 -11.97 9.89 14.87
C ARG A 114 -13.04 9.79 13.79
N ILE A 115 -14.21 10.38 13.99
CA ILE A 115 -15.33 10.27 13.04
C ILE A 115 -14.98 10.94 11.70
N ASN A 116 -14.53 12.19 11.75
CA ASN A 116 -14.21 12.96 10.54
C ASN A 116 -13.03 12.33 9.78
N PHE A 117 -11.99 11.89 10.49
CA PHE A 117 -10.84 11.22 9.88
C PHE A 117 -11.25 9.98 9.08
N TYR A 118 -12.04 9.07 9.67
CA TYR A 118 -12.44 7.85 8.96
C TYR A 118 -13.43 8.11 7.81
N LYS A 119 -14.22 9.19 7.88
CA LYS A 119 -15.04 9.66 6.75
C LYS A 119 -14.18 10.11 5.59
N GLU A 120 -13.28 11.06 5.84
CA GLU A 120 -12.38 11.61 4.83
C GLU A 120 -11.48 10.53 4.24
N LEU A 121 -10.99 9.59 5.06
CA LEU A 121 -10.18 8.47 4.60
C LEU A 121 -10.97 7.55 3.65
N PHE A 122 -12.22 7.23 3.99
CA PHE A 122 -13.07 6.41 3.14
C PHE A 122 -13.40 7.13 1.83
N ASP A 123 -13.78 8.41 1.90
CA ASP A 123 -14.11 9.22 0.72
C ASP A 123 -12.89 9.36 -0.20
N CYS A 124 -11.71 9.61 0.38
CA CYS A 124 -10.44 9.65 -0.34
C CYS A 124 -10.18 8.34 -1.07
N LEU A 125 -10.37 7.20 -0.39
CA LEU A 125 -10.19 5.88 -0.98
C LEU A 125 -11.17 5.64 -2.14
N THR A 126 -12.45 5.94 -1.97
CA THR A 126 -13.46 5.70 -3.02
C THR A 126 -13.32 6.62 -4.23
N LYS A 127 -12.77 7.82 -4.06
CA LYS A 127 -12.50 8.77 -5.16
C LYS A 127 -11.34 8.34 -6.08
N LEU A 128 -10.56 7.32 -5.70
CA LEU A 128 -9.46 6.85 -6.54
C LEU A 128 -9.91 6.12 -7.80
N GLU A 129 -11.16 5.64 -7.85
CA GLU A 129 -11.75 4.94 -9.01
C GLU A 129 -10.85 3.82 -9.59
N ASP A 130 -10.09 3.13 -8.72
CA ASP A 130 -9.14 2.08 -9.10
C ASP A 130 -9.64 0.70 -8.64
N GLU A 131 -10.40 0.03 -9.52
CA GLU A 131 -10.96 -1.30 -9.27
C GLU A 131 -9.90 -2.35 -8.90
N ASN A 132 -8.70 -2.25 -9.47
CA ASN A 132 -7.64 -3.22 -9.22
C ASN A 132 -7.08 -3.03 -7.81
N LEU A 133 -6.85 -1.78 -7.40
CA LEU A 133 -6.46 -1.43 -6.04
C LEU A 133 -7.53 -1.90 -5.05
N PHE A 134 -8.81 -1.65 -5.34
CA PHE A 134 -9.90 -2.06 -4.46
C PHE A 134 -10.01 -3.58 -4.34
N TYR A 135 -9.86 -4.30 -5.46
CA TYR A 135 -9.78 -5.77 -5.43
C TYR A 135 -8.65 -6.26 -4.53
N LEU A 136 -7.45 -5.69 -4.65
CA LEU A 136 -6.30 -6.06 -3.82
C LEU A 136 -6.51 -5.74 -2.33
N ILE A 137 -7.05 -4.56 -2.02
CA ILE A 137 -7.39 -4.17 -0.63
C ILE A 137 -8.43 -5.13 -0.06
N ASN A 138 -9.48 -5.45 -0.81
CA ASN A 138 -10.49 -6.41 -0.37
C ASN A 138 -9.89 -7.79 -0.16
N LYS A 139 -9.15 -8.31 -1.14
CA LYS A 139 -8.56 -9.65 -1.09
C LYS A 139 -7.62 -9.84 0.10
N GLU A 140 -6.73 -8.87 0.30
CA GLU A 140 -5.60 -9.03 1.21
C GLU A 140 -5.88 -8.47 2.62
N ILE A 141 -6.90 -7.61 2.75
CA ILE A 141 -7.15 -6.85 4.00
C ILE A 141 -8.59 -7.06 4.49
N LEU A 142 -9.59 -6.58 3.75
CA LEU A 142 -10.97 -6.47 4.27
C LEU A 142 -11.75 -7.79 4.24
N LYS A 143 -11.46 -8.65 3.25
CA LYS A 143 -12.14 -9.93 2.98
C LYS A 143 -11.13 -11.07 2.81
N ARG A 144 -10.08 -11.05 3.62
CA ARG A 144 -9.10 -12.14 3.65
C ARG A 144 -9.83 -13.48 3.84
N ASP A 145 -9.41 -14.48 3.07
CA ASP A 145 -9.95 -15.85 3.07
C ASP A 145 -11.42 -15.99 2.63
N LYS A 146 -11.97 -14.97 1.93
CA LYS A 146 -13.31 -15.05 1.32
C LYS A 146 -13.22 -15.45 -0.16
N TYR A 147 -14.18 -16.26 -0.60
CA TYR A 147 -14.31 -16.70 -1.98
C TYR A 147 -14.75 -15.59 -2.94
N HIS A 148 -15.61 -14.66 -2.48
CA HIS A 148 -16.07 -13.53 -3.28
C HIS A 148 -15.37 -12.24 -2.85
N ILE A 149 -14.57 -11.69 -3.76
CA ILE A 149 -13.79 -10.46 -3.53
C ILE A 149 -14.33 -9.38 -4.48
N PRO A 150 -15.00 -8.35 -3.96
CA PRO A 150 -15.53 -7.28 -4.78
C PRO A 150 -14.42 -6.36 -5.28
N ARG A 151 -14.69 -5.65 -6.37
CA ARG A 151 -13.82 -4.59 -6.91
C ARG A 151 -14.15 -3.20 -6.41
N ILE A 152 -15.04 -3.10 -5.42
CA ILE A 152 -15.40 -1.86 -4.73
C ILE A 152 -15.20 -2.06 -3.23
N ILE A 153 -14.89 -0.99 -2.51
CA ILE A 153 -14.79 -1.02 -1.05
C ILE A 153 -16.18 -0.70 -0.47
N TYR A 154 -16.81 -1.67 0.18
CA TYR A 154 -18.09 -1.43 0.85
C TYR A 154 -17.88 -0.74 2.19
N LYS A 155 -18.75 0.24 2.51
CA LYS A 155 -18.78 0.92 3.82
C LYS A 155 -18.81 -0.07 4.98
N THR A 156 -19.61 -1.13 4.87
CA THR A 156 -19.75 -2.16 5.91
C THR A 156 -18.44 -2.89 6.19
N ASP A 157 -17.68 -3.25 5.15
CA ASP A 157 -16.40 -3.94 5.31
C ASP A 157 -15.36 -3.02 5.95
N PHE A 158 -15.34 -1.75 5.54
CA PHE A 158 -14.48 -0.73 6.14
C PHE A 158 -14.81 -0.46 7.61
N ILE A 159 -16.10 -0.30 7.94
CA ILE A 159 -16.60 -0.14 9.32
C ILE A 159 -16.19 -1.33 10.19
N ASN A 160 -16.43 -2.55 9.69
CA ASN A 160 -16.13 -3.77 10.42
C ASN A 160 -14.63 -3.93 10.67
N TYR A 161 -13.82 -3.65 9.66
CA TYR A 161 -12.37 -3.70 9.79
C TYR A 161 -11.88 -2.78 10.91
N PHE A 162 -12.22 -1.49 10.87
CA PHE A 162 -11.79 -0.50 11.87
C PHE A 162 -12.62 -0.47 13.17
N LYS A 163 -13.60 -1.38 13.31
CA LYS A 163 -14.53 -1.45 14.47
C LYS A 163 -15.17 -0.08 14.76
N LEU A 164 -15.72 0.54 13.72
CA LEU A 164 -16.35 1.87 13.79
C LEU A 164 -17.85 1.75 14.16
N PRO A 165 -18.48 2.81 14.68
CA PRO A 165 -19.93 2.87 14.82
C PRO A 165 -20.62 2.66 13.46
N ARG A 166 -21.73 1.90 13.42
CA ARG A 166 -22.43 1.58 12.16
C ARG A 166 -22.98 2.81 11.45
N ASN A 167 -23.49 3.75 12.23
CA ASN A 167 -24.02 5.04 11.76
C ASN A 167 -22.93 6.08 11.49
N ILE A 168 -21.64 5.72 11.48
CA ILE A 168 -20.56 6.70 11.28
C ILE A 168 -20.75 7.46 9.97
N PHE A 169 -21.26 6.85 8.91
CA PHE A 169 -21.47 7.49 7.60
C PHE A 169 -22.88 8.06 7.38
N GLU A 170 -23.73 8.07 8.40
CA GLU A 170 -25.08 8.65 8.35
C GLU A 170 -25.00 10.07 8.94
N ILE A 171 -25.15 11.08 8.08
CA ILE A 171 -25.47 12.47 8.43
C ILE A 171 -26.66 12.85 7.57
#